data_AF-A0A7S4I385-F1
#
_entry.id   AF-A0A7S4I385-F1
#
_cell.length_a   1.000
_cell.length_b   1.000
_cell.length_c   1.000
_cell.angle_alpha   90.00
_cell.angle_beta   90.00
_cell.angle_gamma   90.00
#
_symmetry.space_group_name_H-M   'P 1'
#
loop_
_entity.id
_entity.type
_entity.pdbx_description
1 polymer ?
#
loop_
_entity_poly.entity_id
_entity_poly.type
_entity_poly.pdbx_seq_one_letter_code
_entity_poly.pdbx_strand_id
1 'polypeptide(L)'
;MAEALDPSAPSLAAVALATSAAIFLGTVPLLQMDAVSRLVLSPDRLRAKRRSEQTYRFRKALDVKTAELRSYVQGNEPSAFKYNPKEEELGTDLLTKEEEYDALVGEILDKTKQTPSIVAIDQDPQDERSTREWYLWLAFPPEEGGGGSEEKAKNKWRRVQVPLIPLTQKLADKFEDALSSTALCFVTDASGGLGSEIVGRTAAECGAGAALIKEPAWILSFASLVASNVLSKSKMERALFALCRLDAWRVRDSVGECRTVIFTLPGQSCSPTLTPLLQKAFPHERHVFAYDSCAEAIRRGIALRRGGKRPSAAAAPDGGTGNASVFAEIAVMPQAVTATAPLSPLRTVSKIANALATLPTDHADTAEAWMASIDRVLSMKADEADNGYLPFVCRMGFLMGRTGQLGNGDVDVSELALTNVLQYVTGTRSRPPKAEVLDAAREVLRAMKEECEALVVDVKLTDAQVKAVEDFAFEHKGILIQDKTLLDTVQPKKEWSLKAAKKLTGCACCGPEEEEDEDEAGAGAAGGAGPSNARGIDMSVPGAGAIGLKQRTGASSSSARRSSYVDGKSTFAFDPTKFS
;
A
#
# COMPACT_ATOMS: atom_id res chain seq x y z
N MET A 1 3.63 -37.64 -56.40
CA MET A 1 4.42 -36.81 -55.45
C MET A 1 3.73 -36.92 -54.10
N ALA A 2 4.21 -37.84 -53.28
CA ALA A 2 3.71 -38.12 -51.94
C ALA A 2 4.84 -37.78 -50.98
N GLU A 3 4.63 -36.78 -50.14
CA GLU A 3 5.53 -36.37 -49.06
C GLU A 3 5.31 -37.26 -47.83
N ALA A 4 6.41 -37.78 -47.29
CA ALA A 4 6.45 -38.61 -46.12
C ALA A 4 6.28 -37.76 -44.85
N LEU A 5 5.23 -38.06 -44.07
CA LEU A 5 5.04 -37.53 -42.73
C LEU A 5 5.99 -38.23 -41.74
N ASP A 6 6.79 -37.43 -41.03
CA ASP A 6 7.73 -37.86 -40.00
C ASP A 6 6.99 -38.44 -38.77
N PRO A 7 7.17 -39.75 -38.45
CA PRO A 7 6.48 -40.41 -37.34
C PRO A 7 7.08 -40.10 -35.95
N SER A 8 8.05 -39.19 -35.85
CA SER A 8 8.74 -38.88 -34.58
C SER A 8 8.16 -37.71 -33.77
N ALA A 9 7.17 -36.99 -34.30
CA ALA A 9 6.52 -35.90 -33.56
C ALA A 9 5.55 -36.48 -32.48
N PRO A 10 5.77 -36.24 -31.17
CA PRO A 10 4.83 -36.67 -30.16
C PRO A 10 3.49 -35.98 -30.41
N SER A 11 2.41 -36.75 -30.50
CA SER A 11 1.08 -36.19 -30.72
C SER A 11 0.79 -35.11 -29.68
N LEU A 12 0.20 -33.99 -30.11
CA LEU A 12 -0.25 -32.90 -29.22
C LEU A 12 -1.07 -33.41 -28.03
N ALA A 13 -1.81 -34.51 -28.22
CA ALA A 13 -2.55 -35.21 -27.18
C ALA A 13 -1.65 -35.85 -26.10
N ALA A 14 -0.51 -36.44 -26.48
CA ALA A 14 0.45 -37.03 -25.54
C ALA A 14 1.17 -35.95 -24.71
N VAL A 15 1.49 -34.81 -25.33
CA VAL A 15 2.09 -33.65 -24.62
C VAL A 15 1.07 -33.04 -23.65
N ALA A 16 -0.19 -32.91 -24.04
CA ALA A 16 -1.27 -32.42 -23.19
C ALA A 16 -1.59 -33.37 -22.01
N LEU A 17 -1.56 -34.69 -22.23
CA LEU A 17 -1.73 -35.70 -21.19
C LEU A 17 -0.54 -35.71 -20.21
N ALA A 18 0.69 -35.58 -20.70
CA ALA A 18 1.89 -35.52 -19.86
C ALA A 18 1.94 -34.24 -19.00
N THR A 19 1.56 -33.09 -19.54
CA THR A 19 1.46 -31.83 -18.76
C THR A 19 0.33 -31.90 -17.73
N SER A 20 -0.84 -32.45 -18.11
CA SER A 20 -1.95 -32.66 -17.17
C SER A 20 -1.58 -33.62 -16.04
N ALA A 21 -0.87 -34.72 -16.35
CA ALA A 21 -0.41 -35.69 -15.38
C ALA A 21 0.70 -35.13 -14.46
N ALA A 22 1.62 -34.32 -14.98
CA ALA A 22 2.65 -33.65 -14.17
C ALA A 22 2.03 -32.62 -13.20
N ILE A 23 1.00 -31.89 -13.63
CA ILE A 23 0.22 -30.99 -12.76
C ILE A 23 -0.53 -31.80 -11.69
N PHE A 24 -1.15 -32.93 -12.05
CA PHE A 24 -1.84 -33.81 -11.11
C PHE A 24 -0.89 -34.46 -10.08
N LEU A 25 0.28 -34.95 -10.53
CA LEU A 25 1.28 -35.57 -9.67
C LEU A 25 2.02 -34.57 -8.78
N GLY A 26 2.09 -33.28 -9.15
CA GLY A 26 2.67 -32.23 -8.29
C GLY A 26 1.69 -31.63 -7.28
N THR A 27 0.39 -31.55 -7.60
CA THR A 27 -0.63 -30.87 -6.77
C THR A 27 -1.26 -31.77 -5.71
N VAL A 28 -1.48 -33.06 -6.02
CA VAL A 28 -2.06 -34.01 -5.06
C VAL A 28 -1.17 -34.22 -3.82
N PRO A 29 0.17 -34.38 -3.94
CA PRO A 29 1.03 -34.49 -2.76
C PRO A 29 1.03 -33.22 -1.91
N LEU A 30 0.96 -32.03 -2.53
CA LEU A 30 0.96 -30.76 -1.79
C LEU A 30 -0.33 -30.56 -0.97
N LEU A 31 -1.49 -30.90 -1.54
CA LEU A 31 -2.77 -30.85 -0.82
C LEU A 31 -2.83 -31.88 0.31
N GLN A 32 -2.29 -33.09 0.08
CA GLN A 32 -2.17 -34.12 1.12
C GLN A 32 -1.19 -33.69 2.22
N MET A 33 -0.07 -33.07 1.87
CA MET A 33 0.92 -32.55 2.83
C MET A 33 0.35 -31.43 3.70
N ASP A 34 -0.51 -30.56 3.16
CA ASP A 34 -1.19 -29.53 3.95
C ASP A 34 -2.16 -30.14 4.98
N ALA A 35 -3.02 -31.05 4.53
CA ALA A 35 -3.96 -31.75 5.41
C ALA A 35 -3.22 -32.54 6.52
N VAL A 36 -2.15 -33.25 6.15
CA VAL A 36 -1.29 -33.96 7.10
C VAL A 36 -0.59 -32.98 8.05
N SER A 37 -0.07 -31.85 7.55
CA SER A 37 0.57 -30.83 8.39
C SER A 37 -0.40 -30.29 9.43
N ARG A 38 -1.67 -30.05 9.06
CA ARG A 38 -2.73 -29.59 9.98
C ARG A 38 -3.11 -30.64 11.03
N LEU A 39 -3.03 -31.92 10.70
CA LEU A 39 -3.32 -33.03 11.62
C LEU A 39 -2.16 -33.33 12.58
N VAL A 40 -0.92 -33.19 12.11
CA VAL A 40 0.28 -33.64 12.83
C VAL A 40 0.95 -32.52 13.63
N LEU A 41 0.96 -31.29 13.11
CA LEU A 41 1.66 -30.19 13.75
C LEU A 41 0.77 -29.49 14.78
N SER A 42 1.36 -29.08 15.90
CA SER A 42 0.69 -28.14 16.79
C SER A 42 0.42 -26.83 16.04
N PRO A 43 -0.62 -26.07 16.40
CA PRO A 43 -0.99 -24.83 15.73
C PRO A 43 0.18 -23.83 15.59
N ASP A 44 1.03 -23.71 16.62
CA ASP A 44 2.23 -22.86 16.55
C ASP A 44 3.28 -23.37 15.56
N ARG A 45 3.51 -24.69 15.52
CA ARG A 45 4.45 -25.30 14.56
C ARG A 45 3.93 -25.18 13.13
N LEU A 46 2.62 -25.35 12.92
CA LEU A 46 1.98 -25.14 11.63
C LEU A 46 2.14 -23.70 11.17
N ARG A 47 1.89 -22.72 12.04
CA ARG A 47 2.08 -21.30 11.75
C ARG A 47 3.54 -20.99 11.42
N ALA A 48 4.49 -21.51 12.20
CA ALA A 48 5.92 -21.34 11.94
C ALA A 48 6.34 -21.92 10.57
N LYS A 49 5.83 -23.12 10.24
CA LYS A 49 6.03 -23.75 8.93
C LYS A 49 5.48 -22.87 7.80
N ARG A 50 4.22 -22.44 7.89
CA ARG A 50 3.58 -21.56 6.89
C ARG A 50 4.38 -20.28 6.67
N ARG A 51 4.86 -19.64 7.74
CA ARG A 51 5.73 -18.45 7.63
C ARG A 51 7.05 -18.71 6.94
N SER A 52 7.68 -19.85 7.22
CA SER A 52 8.90 -20.26 6.51
C SER A 52 8.62 -20.42 5.00
N GLU A 53 7.53 -21.10 4.65
CA GLU A 53 7.10 -21.27 3.25
C GLU A 53 6.76 -19.92 2.59
N GLN A 54 6.07 -19.03 3.28
CA GLN A 54 5.75 -17.67 2.82
C GLN A 54 7.03 -16.86 2.58
N THR A 55 7.95 -16.86 3.55
CA THR A 55 9.25 -16.17 3.44
C THR A 55 10.05 -16.69 2.25
N TYR A 56 10.03 -18.01 2.03
CA TYR A 56 10.68 -18.63 0.88
C TYR A 56 10.05 -18.20 -0.45
N ARG A 57 8.71 -18.25 -0.58
CA ARG A 57 7.99 -17.80 -1.79
C ARG A 57 8.25 -16.34 -2.08
N PHE A 58 8.25 -15.52 -1.03
CA PHE A 58 8.54 -14.10 -1.09
C PHE A 58 9.95 -13.84 -1.63
N ARG A 59 10.97 -14.45 -1.02
CA ARG A 59 12.37 -14.31 -1.48
C ARG A 59 12.53 -14.77 -2.91
N LYS A 60 12.00 -15.95 -3.25
CA LYS A 60 12.06 -16.48 -4.61
C LYS A 60 11.42 -15.52 -5.64
N ALA A 61 10.29 -14.92 -5.32
CA ALA A 61 9.64 -13.96 -6.21
C ALA A 61 10.45 -12.67 -6.36
N LEU A 62 11.06 -12.19 -5.28
CA LEU A 62 11.94 -11.03 -5.28
C LEU A 62 13.22 -11.30 -6.08
N ASP A 63 13.84 -12.47 -5.92
CA ASP A 63 15.05 -12.88 -6.64
C ASP A 63 14.77 -12.97 -8.14
N VAL A 64 13.65 -13.58 -8.54
CA VAL A 64 13.21 -13.65 -9.94
C VAL A 64 13.02 -12.24 -10.50
N LYS A 65 12.30 -11.36 -9.79
CA LYS A 65 12.04 -10.00 -10.24
C LYS A 65 13.31 -9.15 -10.33
N THR A 66 14.21 -9.30 -9.36
CA THR A 66 15.52 -8.64 -9.38
C THR A 66 16.35 -9.13 -10.56
N ALA A 67 16.35 -10.43 -10.84
CA ALA A 67 17.05 -10.99 -12.00
C ALA A 67 16.45 -10.51 -13.34
N GLU A 68 15.13 -10.40 -13.46
CA GLU A 68 14.46 -9.82 -14.64
C GLU A 68 14.88 -8.35 -14.84
N LEU A 69 14.85 -7.54 -13.80
CA LEU A 69 15.30 -6.13 -13.87
C LEU A 69 16.77 -6.01 -14.24
N ARG A 70 17.65 -6.80 -13.62
CA ARG A 70 19.09 -6.84 -13.93
C ARG A 70 19.35 -7.29 -15.36
N SER A 71 18.61 -8.29 -15.85
CA SER A 71 18.69 -8.77 -17.23
C SER A 71 18.20 -7.72 -18.23
N TYR A 72 17.14 -6.98 -17.90
CA TYR A 72 16.64 -5.88 -18.73
C TYR A 72 17.67 -4.76 -18.87
N VAL A 73 18.27 -4.29 -17.76
CA VAL A 73 19.29 -3.22 -17.82
C VAL A 73 20.61 -3.68 -18.46
N GLN A 74 20.84 -4.99 -18.57
CA GLN A 74 21.91 -5.57 -19.39
C GLN A 74 21.65 -5.47 -20.90
N GLY A 75 20.43 -5.07 -21.31
CA GLY A 75 19.99 -4.98 -22.69
C GLY A 75 19.36 -6.26 -23.24
N ASN A 76 18.95 -7.20 -22.36
CA ASN A 76 18.22 -8.39 -22.78
C ASN A 76 16.73 -8.08 -22.96
N GLU A 77 16.14 -8.65 -24.00
CA GLU A 77 14.69 -8.55 -24.23
C GLU A 77 13.89 -9.39 -23.22
N PRO A 78 12.63 -9.02 -22.90
CA PRO A 78 11.77 -9.78 -21.99
C PRO A 78 11.54 -11.24 -22.37
N SER A 79 11.61 -11.56 -23.66
CA SER A 79 11.50 -12.92 -24.19
C SER A 79 12.70 -13.81 -23.83
N ALA A 80 13.82 -13.22 -23.41
CA ALA A 80 15.10 -13.87 -23.22
C ALA A 80 15.80 -13.40 -21.94
N PHE A 81 15.08 -13.21 -20.84
CA PHE A 81 15.68 -12.88 -19.55
C PHE A 81 16.64 -13.98 -19.07
N LYS A 82 17.91 -13.79 -19.38
CA LYS A 82 19.02 -14.61 -18.93
C LYS A 82 19.98 -13.70 -18.19
N TYR A 83 19.75 -13.57 -16.90
CA TYR A 83 20.64 -12.81 -16.02
C TYR A 83 22.02 -13.48 -15.97
N ASN A 84 23.07 -12.72 -16.31
CA ASN A 84 24.46 -13.15 -16.19
C ASN A 84 25.19 -12.29 -15.15
N PRO A 85 25.53 -12.82 -13.95
CA PRO A 85 26.18 -12.05 -12.89
C PRO A 85 27.59 -11.58 -13.30
N LYS A 86 28.31 -12.34 -14.13
CA LYS A 86 29.65 -11.96 -14.59
C LYS A 86 29.63 -10.74 -15.51
N GLU A 87 28.59 -10.62 -16.33
CA GLU A 87 28.39 -9.44 -17.18
C GLU A 87 27.86 -8.23 -16.40
N GLU A 88 27.21 -8.46 -15.26
CA GLU A 88 26.90 -7.40 -14.31
C GLU A 88 28.18 -6.85 -13.69
N GLU A 89 28.99 -7.72 -13.09
CA GLU A 89 30.26 -7.37 -12.45
C GLU A 89 31.19 -6.58 -13.39
N LEU A 90 31.36 -7.04 -14.64
CA LEU A 90 32.23 -6.37 -15.62
C LEU A 90 31.75 -5.01 -16.11
N GLY A 91 30.52 -4.61 -15.85
CA GLY A 91 30.02 -3.31 -16.31
C GLY A 91 29.10 -2.63 -15.32
N THR A 92 29.37 -2.82 -14.03
CA THR A 92 28.74 -2.07 -12.94
C THR A 92 29.84 -1.27 -12.25
N ASP A 93 29.64 0.04 -12.18
CA ASP A 93 30.56 0.93 -11.49
C ASP A 93 30.35 0.78 -9.98
N LEU A 94 31.28 0.12 -9.29
CA LEU A 94 31.26 0.04 -7.82
C LEU A 94 31.88 1.30 -7.23
N LEU A 95 31.05 2.12 -6.58
CA LEU A 95 31.49 3.32 -5.89
C LEU A 95 31.80 2.99 -4.43
N THR A 96 32.99 3.37 -3.98
CA THR A 96 33.46 3.06 -2.62
C THR A 96 33.97 4.28 -1.87
N LYS A 97 34.19 5.40 -2.56
CA LYS A 97 34.72 6.63 -1.97
C LYS A 97 33.63 7.67 -1.80
N GLU A 98 33.76 8.48 -0.75
CA GLU A 98 32.76 9.50 -0.43
C GLU A 98 32.60 10.56 -1.52
N GLU A 99 33.71 10.99 -2.13
CA GLU A 99 33.72 11.96 -3.24
C GLU A 99 32.94 11.46 -4.47
N GLU A 100 32.95 10.15 -4.72
CA GLU A 100 32.19 9.52 -5.80
C GLU A 100 30.68 9.59 -5.53
N TYR A 101 30.27 9.52 -4.25
CA TYR A 101 28.87 9.65 -3.86
C TYR A 101 28.37 11.08 -4.10
N ASP A 102 29.16 12.09 -3.76
CA ASP A 102 28.79 13.50 -3.99
C ASP A 102 28.67 13.80 -5.49
N ALA A 103 29.57 13.26 -6.31
CA ALA A 103 29.49 13.35 -7.77
C ALA A 103 28.23 12.65 -8.32
N LEU A 104 27.93 11.43 -7.84
CA LEU A 104 26.72 10.69 -8.22
C LEU A 104 25.43 11.43 -7.83
N VAL A 105 25.39 12.02 -6.63
CA VAL A 105 24.24 12.82 -6.18
C VAL A 105 24.06 14.06 -7.04
N GLY A 106 25.16 14.74 -7.40
CA GLY A 106 25.14 15.84 -8.34
C GLY A 106 24.58 15.44 -9.72
N GLU A 107 24.98 14.27 -10.22
CA GLU A 107 24.47 13.70 -11.47
C GLU A 107 22.97 13.35 -11.40
N ILE A 108 22.50 12.75 -10.30
CA ILE A 108 21.09 12.40 -10.07
C ILE A 108 20.18 13.64 -10.09
N LEU A 109 20.65 14.73 -9.49
CA LEU A 109 19.91 15.98 -9.33
C LEU A 109 20.02 16.91 -10.53
N ASP A 110 20.90 16.59 -11.49
CA ASP A 110 21.02 17.32 -12.75
C ASP A 110 19.75 17.15 -13.57
N LYS A 111 18.99 18.24 -13.72
CA LYS A 111 17.73 18.26 -14.47
C LYS A 111 17.92 18.00 -15.96
N THR A 112 19.14 18.18 -16.48
CA THR A 112 19.46 17.93 -17.89
C THR A 112 19.71 16.46 -18.19
N LYS A 113 19.90 15.64 -17.15
CA LYS A 113 20.15 14.21 -17.26
C LYS A 113 18.93 13.40 -16.88
N GLN A 114 18.86 12.19 -17.43
CA GLN A 114 17.84 11.23 -17.04
C GLN A 114 18.14 10.68 -15.63
N THR A 115 17.11 10.63 -14.79
CA THR A 115 17.22 10.14 -13.41
C THR A 115 17.33 8.61 -13.41
N PRO A 116 18.24 8.02 -12.60
CA PRO A 116 18.40 6.58 -12.57
C PRO A 116 17.19 5.88 -11.98
N SER A 117 17.02 4.61 -12.37
CA SER A 117 16.03 3.71 -11.79
C SER A 117 16.67 2.83 -10.73
N ILE A 118 15.92 2.54 -9.66
CA ILE A 118 16.36 1.61 -8.61
C ILE A 118 16.11 0.18 -9.10
N VAL A 119 17.18 -0.60 -9.25
CA VAL A 119 17.13 -1.97 -9.74
C VAL A 119 17.02 -2.97 -8.60
N ALA A 120 17.82 -2.79 -7.54
CA ALA A 120 17.87 -3.71 -6.43
C ALA A 120 18.37 -3.04 -5.14
N ILE A 121 17.99 -3.62 -4.00
CA ILE A 121 18.58 -3.39 -2.69
C ILE A 121 18.92 -4.78 -2.14
N ASP A 122 20.21 -5.05 -1.98
CA ASP A 122 20.73 -6.39 -1.66
C ASP A 122 22.11 -6.31 -0.98
N GLN A 123 22.61 -7.44 -0.52
CA GLN A 123 24.00 -7.59 -0.12
C GLN A 123 24.84 -8.03 -1.33
N ASP A 124 26.08 -7.58 -1.40
CA ASP A 124 27.00 -8.06 -2.43
C ASP A 124 27.61 -9.40 -1.99
N PRO A 125 27.34 -10.52 -2.68
CA PRO A 125 27.93 -11.81 -2.32
C PRO A 125 29.44 -11.87 -2.52
N GLN A 126 30.02 -10.96 -3.31
CA GLN A 126 31.45 -10.91 -3.59
C GLN A 126 32.21 -9.99 -2.63
N ASP A 127 31.51 -9.13 -1.89
CA ASP A 127 32.14 -8.24 -0.91
C ASP A 127 32.47 -9.00 0.38
N GLU A 128 33.65 -9.62 0.40
CA GLU A 128 34.20 -10.30 1.58
C GLU A 128 34.47 -9.33 2.75
N ARG A 129 34.53 -8.01 2.52
CA ARG A 129 34.94 -7.02 3.52
C ARG A 129 33.85 -6.71 4.53
N SER A 130 32.57 -6.89 4.17
CA SER A 130 31.46 -6.62 5.08
C SER A 130 30.22 -7.44 4.73
N THR A 131 30.05 -8.59 5.39
CA THR A 131 28.81 -9.39 5.36
C THR A 131 27.57 -8.64 5.87
N ARG A 132 27.71 -7.38 6.30
CA ARG A 132 26.65 -6.55 6.87
C ARG A 132 26.33 -5.32 6.05
N GLU A 133 27.11 -5.00 5.03
CA GLU A 133 26.81 -3.85 4.18
C GLU A 133 25.71 -4.20 3.18
N TRP A 134 24.86 -3.21 2.91
CA TRP A 134 23.79 -3.28 1.94
C TRP A 134 24.07 -2.26 0.87
N TYR A 135 23.89 -2.66 -0.38
CA TYR A 135 24.16 -1.83 -1.53
C TYR A 135 22.84 -1.46 -2.22
N LEU A 136 22.90 -0.36 -2.98
CA LEU A 136 21.87 0.09 -3.89
C LEU A 136 22.40 -0.11 -5.32
N TRP A 137 21.61 -0.78 -6.16
CA TRP A 137 21.91 -0.91 -7.59
C TRP A 137 21.05 0.07 -8.34
N LEU A 138 21.70 1.01 -9.03
CA LEU A 138 21.08 2.04 -9.85
C LEU A 138 21.39 1.76 -11.32
N ALA A 139 20.42 2.03 -12.18
CA ALA A 139 20.61 1.99 -13.62
C ALA A 139 20.21 3.32 -14.26
N PHE A 140 21.16 3.96 -14.94
CA PHE A 140 20.97 5.16 -15.72
C PHE A 140 20.54 4.77 -17.13
N PRO A 141 19.40 5.27 -17.62
CA PRO A 141 18.98 4.98 -18.98
C PRO A 141 19.91 5.65 -20.00
N PRO A 142 19.98 5.10 -21.23
CA PRO A 142 20.84 5.65 -22.28
C PRO A 142 20.37 7.04 -22.72
N GLU A 143 21.32 7.94 -23.03
CA GLU A 143 21.01 9.28 -23.51
C GLU A 143 20.38 9.24 -24.92
N GLU A 144 19.16 9.77 -25.05
CA GLU A 144 18.44 9.89 -26.32
C GLU A 144 19.07 11.03 -27.17
N GLY A 145 20.18 10.78 -27.86
CA GLY A 145 20.77 11.85 -28.70
C GLY A 145 22.12 11.63 -29.36
N GLY A 146 22.83 10.52 -29.12
CA GLY A 146 24.13 10.24 -29.73
C GLY A 146 24.07 9.82 -31.21
N GLY A 147 23.65 10.72 -32.10
CA GLY A 147 23.53 10.50 -33.55
C GLY A 147 24.87 10.42 -34.31
N GLY A 148 25.85 9.69 -33.78
CA GLY A 148 27.14 9.44 -34.43
C GLY A 148 27.18 8.06 -35.07
N SER A 149 27.13 7.99 -36.39
CA SER A 149 27.29 6.76 -37.16
C SER A 149 28.70 6.20 -36.98
N GLU A 150 28.86 5.13 -36.20
CA GLU A 150 29.57 3.90 -36.59
C GLU A 150 29.83 2.92 -35.44
N GLU A 151 29.49 3.26 -34.21
CA GLU A 151 29.28 2.23 -33.19
C GLU A 151 27.83 2.27 -32.71
N LYS A 152 27.08 1.25 -33.12
CA LYS A 152 26.00 0.65 -32.32
C LYS A 152 26.59 0.12 -30.99
N ALA A 153 27.34 0.94 -30.26
CA ALA A 153 27.64 0.77 -28.87
C ALA A 153 26.26 0.81 -28.20
N LYS A 154 25.77 -0.41 -27.98
CA LYS A 154 24.42 -0.79 -27.62
C LYS A 154 23.82 0.21 -26.63
N ASN A 155 22.52 0.52 -26.79
CA ASN A 155 21.63 1.18 -25.82
C ASN A 155 21.69 0.48 -24.45
N LYS A 156 22.84 0.53 -23.78
CA LYS A 156 23.13 -0.22 -22.57
C LYS A 156 23.07 0.77 -21.43
N TRP A 157 22.28 0.42 -20.43
CA TRP A 157 22.14 1.24 -19.24
C TRP A 157 23.49 1.28 -18.50
N ARG A 158 23.90 2.45 -18.04
CA ARG A 158 25.03 2.56 -17.11
C ARG A 158 24.55 2.08 -15.75
N ARG A 159 25.28 1.14 -15.16
CA ARG A 159 24.90 0.50 -13.89
C ARG A 159 25.87 0.94 -12.82
N VAL A 160 25.35 1.31 -11.66
CA VAL A 160 26.13 1.80 -10.52
C VAL A 160 25.72 1.01 -9.29
N GLN A 161 26.71 0.51 -8.56
CA GLN A 161 26.54 -0.13 -7.26
C GLN A 161 27.20 0.74 -6.21
N VAL A 162 26.48 1.01 -5.12
CA VAL A 162 26.90 2.00 -4.12
C VAL A 162 26.33 1.64 -2.75
N PRO A 163 27.08 1.85 -1.64
CA PRO A 163 26.56 1.63 -0.30
C PRO A 163 25.25 2.37 -0.02
N LEU A 164 24.22 1.64 0.42
CA LEU A 164 22.87 2.15 0.58
C LEU A 164 22.82 3.34 1.55
N ILE A 165 23.41 3.20 2.74
CA ILE A 165 23.28 4.21 3.79
C ILE A 165 24.04 5.50 3.47
N PRO A 166 25.34 5.49 3.11
CA PRO A 166 26.07 6.71 2.77
C PRO A 166 25.40 7.50 1.64
N LEU A 167 24.99 6.83 0.55
CA LEU A 167 24.33 7.51 -0.56
C LEU A 167 22.97 8.08 -0.16
N THR A 168 22.13 7.29 0.50
CA THR A 168 20.77 7.74 0.85
C THR A 168 20.77 8.87 1.88
N GLN A 169 21.77 8.95 2.76
CA GLN A 169 21.94 10.10 3.65
C GLN A 169 22.21 11.38 2.86
N LYS A 170 23.18 11.35 1.95
CA LYS A 170 23.50 12.51 1.08
C LYS A 170 22.33 12.89 0.17
N LEU A 171 21.62 11.91 -0.40
CA LEU A 171 20.41 12.17 -1.18
C LEU A 171 19.30 12.78 -0.34
N ALA A 172 19.08 12.30 0.88
CA ALA A 172 18.08 12.86 1.79
C ALA A 172 18.38 14.33 2.10
N ASP A 173 19.63 14.65 2.46
CA ASP A 173 20.07 16.03 2.72
C ASP A 173 19.77 16.94 1.52
N LYS A 174 20.12 16.50 0.31
CA LYS A 174 19.86 17.28 -0.91
C LYS A 174 18.37 17.40 -1.26
N PHE A 175 17.56 16.37 -1.03
CA PHE A 175 16.12 16.45 -1.28
C PHE A 175 15.37 17.29 -0.23
N GLU A 176 15.87 17.33 1.01
CA GLU A 176 15.39 18.25 2.05
C GLU A 176 15.67 19.72 1.62
N ASP A 177 16.88 19.98 1.11
CA ASP A 177 17.26 21.32 0.61
C ASP A 177 16.51 21.73 -0.67
N ALA A 178 16.24 20.76 -1.57
CA ALA A 178 15.75 21.03 -2.91
C ALA A 178 14.24 21.32 -3.01
N LEU A 179 13.50 21.42 -1.90
CA LEU A 179 12.05 21.68 -1.80
C LEU A 179 11.28 21.25 -3.06
N SER A 180 11.05 19.94 -3.22
CA SER A 180 10.33 19.46 -4.40
C SER A 180 8.89 19.96 -4.36
N SER A 181 8.46 20.69 -5.39
CA SER A 181 7.06 21.14 -5.56
C SER A 181 6.04 20.01 -5.74
N THR A 182 6.48 18.75 -5.67
CA THR A 182 5.67 17.55 -5.80
C THR A 182 5.22 17.04 -4.43
N ALA A 183 3.91 16.94 -4.24
CA ALA A 183 3.32 16.24 -3.10
C ALA A 183 3.35 14.72 -3.35
N LEU A 184 3.53 13.95 -2.28
CA LEU A 184 3.50 12.49 -2.33
C LEU A 184 2.20 11.98 -1.71
N CYS A 185 1.67 10.90 -2.28
CA CYS A 185 0.55 10.17 -1.72
C CYS A 185 0.90 8.68 -1.67
N PHE A 186 0.96 8.11 -0.47
CA PHE A 186 1.23 6.69 -0.27
C PHE A 186 -0.07 5.92 -0.07
N VAL A 187 -0.31 4.92 -0.91
CA VAL A 187 -1.44 4.01 -0.81
C VAL A 187 -0.96 2.67 -0.28
N THR A 188 -1.36 2.35 0.94
CA THR A 188 -1.12 1.05 1.57
C THR A 188 -2.39 0.22 1.55
N ASP A 189 -2.25 -1.10 1.51
CA ASP A 189 -3.35 -1.99 1.14
C ASP A 189 -3.57 -3.12 2.17
N ALA A 190 -4.83 -3.45 2.40
CA ALA A 190 -5.33 -4.62 3.13
C ALA A 190 -6.56 -5.20 2.40
N SER A 191 -6.49 -5.26 1.08
CA SER A 191 -7.59 -5.71 0.21
C SER A 191 -7.13 -6.71 -0.85
N GLY A 192 -5.96 -7.32 -0.67
CA GLY A 192 -5.34 -8.21 -1.65
C GLY A 192 -4.85 -7.49 -2.92
N GLY A 193 -4.49 -6.21 -2.80
CA GLY A 193 -4.00 -5.36 -3.90
C GLY A 193 -5.08 -4.54 -4.60
N LEU A 194 -6.37 -4.73 -4.27
CA LEU A 194 -7.49 -4.03 -4.92
C LEU A 194 -7.41 -2.51 -4.73
N GLY A 195 -7.09 -2.06 -3.52
CA GLY A 195 -7.01 -0.65 -3.18
C GLY A 195 -5.83 0.06 -3.83
N SER A 196 -4.65 -0.56 -3.80
CA SER A 196 -3.49 -0.10 -4.57
C SER A 196 -3.85 0.07 -6.05
N GLU A 197 -4.56 -0.90 -6.63
CA GLU A 197 -4.93 -0.87 -8.03
C GLU A 197 -5.97 0.23 -8.32
N ILE A 198 -7.08 0.25 -7.59
CA ILE A 198 -8.19 1.19 -7.85
C ILE A 198 -7.73 2.62 -7.62
N VAL A 199 -7.16 2.91 -6.46
CA VAL A 199 -6.76 4.27 -6.11
C VAL A 199 -5.65 4.75 -7.05
N GLY A 200 -4.66 3.89 -7.34
CA GLY A 200 -3.57 4.22 -8.24
C GLY A 200 -4.01 4.48 -9.67
N ARG A 201 -4.71 3.52 -10.30
CA ARG A 201 -5.15 3.62 -11.71
C ARG A 201 -6.14 4.75 -11.90
N THR A 202 -7.15 4.86 -11.03
CA THR A 202 -8.16 5.91 -11.13
C THR A 202 -7.50 7.29 -11.13
N ALA A 203 -6.61 7.57 -10.16
CA ALA A 203 -5.99 8.88 -10.05
C ALA A 203 -5.00 9.19 -11.19
N ALA A 204 -4.36 8.17 -11.78
CA ALA A 204 -3.43 8.34 -12.89
C ALA A 204 -4.12 8.45 -14.26
N GLU A 205 -5.14 7.62 -14.50
CA GLU A 205 -5.80 7.47 -15.81
C GLU A 205 -6.92 8.50 -16.01
N CYS A 206 -7.48 9.08 -14.93
CA CYS A 206 -8.58 10.06 -15.05
C CYS A 206 -8.17 11.48 -15.49
N GLY A 207 -6.89 11.70 -15.80
CA GLY A 207 -6.41 13.03 -16.18
C GLY A 207 -6.33 14.03 -15.00
N ALA A 208 -6.37 13.57 -13.75
CA ALA A 208 -6.18 14.42 -12.58
C ALA A 208 -4.76 15.00 -12.46
N GLY A 209 -3.83 14.66 -13.37
CA GLY A 209 -2.47 15.19 -13.34
C GLY A 209 -1.61 14.63 -12.21
N ALA A 210 -1.93 13.41 -11.73
CA ALA A 210 -1.10 12.66 -10.80
C ALA A 210 -0.24 11.64 -11.56
N ALA A 211 1.04 11.53 -11.19
CA ALA A 211 1.91 10.46 -11.69
C ALA A 211 1.82 9.24 -10.76
N LEU A 212 1.89 8.03 -11.32
CA LEU A 212 1.79 6.79 -10.55
C LEU A 212 3.11 6.02 -10.58
N ILE A 213 3.61 5.70 -9.38
CA ILE A 213 4.67 4.74 -9.15
C ILE A 213 4.03 3.49 -8.55
N LYS A 214 3.78 2.52 -9.42
CA LYS A 214 3.01 1.31 -9.10
C LYS A 214 3.91 0.22 -8.54
N GLU A 215 3.68 -0.16 -7.28
CA GLU A 215 4.22 -1.36 -6.63
C GLU A 215 5.71 -1.65 -6.93
N PRO A 216 6.62 -0.67 -6.76
CA PRO A 216 8.00 -0.85 -7.20
C PRO A 216 8.71 -1.94 -6.39
N ALA A 217 9.39 -2.85 -7.08
CA ALA A 217 10.04 -4.02 -6.48
C ALA A 217 11.01 -3.67 -5.35
N TRP A 218 11.73 -2.55 -5.44
CA TRP A 218 12.68 -2.14 -4.41
C TRP A 218 12.01 -1.86 -3.06
N ILE A 219 10.76 -1.40 -3.04
CA ILE A 219 10.00 -1.19 -1.78
C ILE A 219 9.84 -2.53 -1.04
N LEU A 220 9.72 -3.62 -1.80
CA LEU A 220 9.60 -4.95 -1.23
C LEU A 220 10.93 -5.44 -0.62
N SER A 221 12.06 -5.24 -1.31
CA SER A 221 13.40 -5.46 -0.75
C SER A 221 13.62 -4.62 0.50
N PHE A 222 13.23 -3.35 0.44
CA PHE A 222 13.34 -2.42 1.55
C PHE A 222 12.50 -2.86 2.75
N ALA A 223 11.26 -3.32 2.54
CA ALA A 223 10.41 -3.85 3.61
C ALA A 223 11.01 -5.09 4.26
N SER A 224 11.64 -5.98 3.48
CA SER A 224 12.38 -7.15 4.01
C SER A 224 13.57 -6.71 4.86
N LEU A 225 14.32 -5.70 4.42
CA LEU A 225 15.43 -5.11 5.15
C LEU A 225 14.97 -4.45 6.47
N VAL A 226 13.82 -3.76 6.47
CA VAL A 226 13.23 -3.21 7.69
C VAL A 226 12.81 -4.33 8.64
N ALA A 227 12.20 -5.40 8.13
CA ALA A 227 11.76 -6.54 8.92
C ALA A 227 12.92 -7.32 9.55
N SER A 228 14.09 -7.36 8.90
CA SER A 228 15.30 -8.00 9.44
C SER A 228 15.93 -7.22 10.60
N ASN A 229 15.56 -5.94 10.79
CA ASN A 229 16.05 -5.07 11.86
C ASN A 229 17.58 -4.98 11.93
N VAL A 230 18.25 -5.06 10.76
CA VAL A 230 19.71 -5.01 10.65
C VAL A 230 20.26 -3.58 10.74
N LEU A 231 19.49 -2.58 10.30
CA LEU A 231 19.85 -1.16 10.38
C LEU A 231 18.95 -0.42 11.37
N SER A 232 19.44 0.69 11.93
CA SER A 232 18.66 1.49 12.87
C SER A 232 17.45 2.14 12.19
N LYS A 233 16.36 2.32 12.96
CA LYS A 233 15.11 2.92 12.45
C LYS A 233 15.32 4.27 11.77
N SER A 234 16.11 5.16 12.38
CA SER A 234 16.42 6.48 11.81
C SER A 234 17.16 6.39 10.46
N LYS A 235 18.08 5.42 10.30
CA LYS A 235 18.72 5.17 9.00
C LYS A 235 17.73 4.67 7.96
N MET A 236 16.80 3.80 8.36
CA MET A 236 15.73 3.32 7.46
C MET A 236 14.77 4.46 7.09
N GLU A 237 14.40 5.34 8.01
CA GLU A 237 13.54 6.50 7.74
C GLU A 237 14.18 7.42 6.69
N ARG A 238 15.46 7.79 6.87
CA ARG A 238 16.20 8.60 5.88
C ARG A 238 16.37 7.88 4.54
N ALA A 239 16.67 6.57 4.56
CA ALA A 239 16.80 5.79 3.34
C ALA A 239 15.48 5.72 2.56
N LEU A 240 14.36 5.45 3.25
CA LEU A 240 13.04 5.44 2.64
C LEU A 240 12.68 6.81 2.06
N PHE A 241 12.98 7.89 2.79
CA PHE A 241 12.78 9.25 2.31
C PHE A 241 13.52 9.51 1.00
N ALA A 242 14.82 9.23 0.97
CA ALA A 242 15.67 9.45 -0.20
C ALA A 242 15.23 8.63 -1.41
N LEU A 243 14.91 7.35 -1.22
CA LEU A 243 14.52 6.46 -2.33
C LEU A 243 13.16 6.83 -2.91
N CYS A 244 12.16 7.15 -2.06
CA CYS A 244 10.88 7.65 -2.54
C CYS A 244 11.02 8.99 -3.27
N ARG A 245 11.86 9.91 -2.78
CA ARG A 245 12.13 11.18 -3.47
C ARG A 245 12.88 10.99 -4.79
N LEU A 246 13.83 10.06 -4.85
CA LEU A 246 14.51 9.69 -6.10
C LEU A 246 13.53 9.18 -7.16
N ASP A 247 12.64 8.29 -6.78
CA ASP A 247 11.66 7.71 -7.70
C ASP A 247 10.60 8.74 -8.12
N ALA A 248 10.19 9.63 -7.21
CA ALA A 248 9.34 10.78 -7.53
C ALA A 248 10.04 11.78 -8.47
N TRP A 249 11.34 12.01 -8.27
CA TRP A 249 12.17 12.87 -9.12
C TRP A 249 12.24 12.34 -10.55
N ARG A 250 12.25 11.03 -10.74
CA ARG A 250 12.25 10.38 -12.05
C ARG A 250 10.98 10.64 -12.86
N VAL A 251 9.84 10.77 -12.20
CA VAL A 251 8.53 11.00 -12.85
C VAL A 251 8.11 12.47 -12.80
N ARG A 252 8.98 13.39 -12.36
CA ARG A 252 8.67 14.81 -12.12
C ARG A 252 8.07 15.51 -13.35
N ASP A 253 8.52 15.14 -14.54
CA ASP A 253 8.09 15.76 -15.80
C ASP A 253 6.75 15.19 -16.28
N SER A 254 6.31 14.06 -15.73
CA SER A 254 5.00 13.44 -15.98
C SER A 254 3.93 13.95 -15.02
N VAL A 255 4.29 14.75 -14.01
CA VAL A 255 3.32 15.25 -13.05
C VAL A 255 2.59 16.47 -13.62
N GLY A 256 1.27 16.36 -13.75
CA GLY A 256 0.42 17.41 -14.30
C GLY A 256 0.08 18.52 -13.30
N GLU A 257 -1.07 19.17 -13.49
CA GLU A 257 -1.53 20.31 -12.69
C GLU A 257 -1.55 20.04 -11.17
N CYS A 258 -1.90 18.82 -10.75
CA CYS A 258 -2.00 18.47 -9.33
C CYS A 258 -0.66 18.21 -8.63
N ARG A 259 0.46 18.22 -9.37
CA ARG A 259 1.82 18.06 -8.82
C ARG A 259 1.94 16.92 -7.78
N THR A 260 1.22 15.83 -8.00
CA THR A 260 1.15 14.71 -7.06
C THR A 260 1.76 13.45 -7.64
N VAL A 261 2.63 12.79 -6.87
CA VAL A 261 3.14 11.45 -7.18
C VAL A 261 2.53 10.45 -6.21
N ILE A 262 1.86 9.44 -6.77
CA ILE A 262 1.18 8.39 -6.01
C ILE A 262 2.08 7.16 -5.98
N PHE A 263 2.40 6.69 -4.78
CA PHE A 263 3.07 5.43 -4.54
C PHE A 263 2.05 4.40 -4.09
N THR A 264 1.86 3.33 -4.87
CA THR A 264 1.06 2.19 -4.40
C THR A 264 2.00 1.11 -3.88
N LEU A 265 1.78 0.65 -2.65
CA LEU A 265 2.62 -0.39 -2.07
C LEU A 265 2.27 -1.76 -2.65
N PRO A 266 3.26 -2.68 -2.78
CA PRO A 266 3.03 -4.05 -3.23
C PRO A 266 2.16 -4.83 -2.23
N GLY A 267 0.84 -4.75 -2.43
CA GLY A 267 -0.19 -5.47 -1.69
C GLY A 267 -0.14 -5.32 -0.16
N GLN A 268 -0.83 -6.23 0.52
CA GLN A 268 -0.95 -6.24 1.98
C GLN A 268 0.24 -6.87 2.72
N SER A 269 1.21 -7.43 1.99
CA SER A 269 2.38 -8.08 2.57
C SER A 269 3.32 -7.11 3.27
N CYS A 270 3.46 -5.89 2.75
CA CYS A 270 4.40 -4.88 3.23
C CYS A 270 3.74 -3.77 4.06
N SER A 271 2.40 -3.61 3.96
CA SER A 271 1.63 -2.61 4.71
C SER A 271 1.93 -2.59 6.21
N PRO A 272 2.01 -3.72 6.94
CA PRO A 272 2.27 -3.67 8.38
C PRO A 272 3.66 -3.13 8.73
N THR A 273 4.64 -3.37 7.86
CA THR A 273 6.03 -2.93 8.04
C THR A 273 6.20 -1.48 7.64
N LEU A 274 5.66 -1.09 6.48
CA LEU A 274 5.98 0.18 5.82
C LEU A 274 5.04 1.33 6.17
N THR A 275 3.74 1.09 6.38
CA THR A 275 2.79 2.17 6.72
C THR A 275 3.26 3.09 7.86
N PRO A 276 3.70 2.57 9.04
CA PRO A 276 4.21 3.43 10.10
C PRO A 276 5.53 4.14 9.75
N LEU A 277 6.36 3.53 8.89
CA LEU A 277 7.66 4.07 8.53
C LEU A 277 7.50 5.20 7.53
N LEU A 278 6.57 5.06 6.58
CA LEU A 278 6.19 6.08 5.61
C LEU A 278 5.64 7.32 6.32
N GLN A 279 4.72 7.17 7.27
CA GLN A 279 4.20 8.31 8.02
C GLN A 279 5.29 9.06 8.79
N LYS A 280 6.28 8.35 9.33
CA LYS A 280 7.41 8.97 10.04
C LYS A 280 8.39 9.65 9.09
N ALA A 281 8.68 9.04 7.95
CA ALA A 281 9.55 9.62 6.93
C ALA A 281 8.87 10.80 6.20
N PHE A 282 7.54 10.81 6.13
CA PHE A 282 6.75 11.77 5.38
C PHE A 282 5.55 12.31 6.19
N PRO A 283 5.77 12.97 7.34
CA PRO A 283 4.67 13.38 8.23
C PRO A 283 3.70 14.39 7.59
N HIS A 284 4.16 15.13 6.57
CA HIS A 284 3.37 16.14 5.87
C HIS A 284 2.73 15.65 4.56
N GLU A 285 3.02 14.42 4.15
CA GLU A 285 2.48 13.85 2.90
C GLU A 285 1.20 13.06 3.14
N ARG A 286 0.52 12.68 2.07
CA ARG A 286 -0.78 12.03 2.15
C ARG A 286 -0.64 10.51 2.27
N HIS A 287 -1.49 9.91 3.08
CA HIS A 287 -1.46 8.48 3.36
C HIS A 287 -2.86 7.92 3.26
N VAL A 288 -3.07 6.98 2.36
CA VAL A 288 -4.31 6.23 2.20
C VAL A 288 -4.06 4.81 2.68
N PHE A 289 -4.90 4.33 3.59
CA PHE A 289 -4.97 2.92 3.92
C PHE A 289 -6.26 2.35 3.32
N ALA A 290 -6.12 1.59 2.25
CA ALA A 290 -7.22 0.93 1.58
C ALA A 290 -7.43 -0.48 2.14
N TYR A 291 -8.66 -0.83 2.48
CA TYR A 291 -8.99 -2.17 2.95
C TYR A 291 -10.33 -2.66 2.40
N ASP A 292 -10.48 -3.96 2.34
CA ASP A 292 -11.77 -4.62 2.09
C ASP A 292 -12.07 -5.59 3.23
N SER A 293 -13.21 -6.29 3.18
CA SER A 293 -13.47 -7.35 4.14
C SER A 293 -12.43 -8.48 4.01
N CYS A 294 -12.14 -9.16 5.13
CA CYS A 294 -11.19 -10.27 5.14
C CYS A 294 -11.61 -11.38 4.16
N ALA A 295 -12.92 -11.68 4.07
CA ALA A 295 -13.45 -12.66 3.14
C ALA A 295 -13.20 -12.29 1.66
N GLU A 296 -13.39 -11.01 1.29
CA GLU A 296 -13.12 -10.55 -0.08
C GLU A 296 -11.62 -10.56 -0.39
N ALA A 297 -10.78 -10.15 0.56
CA ALA A 297 -9.33 -10.25 0.41
C ALA A 297 -8.88 -11.71 0.20
N ILE A 298 -9.48 -12.67 0.92
CA ILE A 298 -9.23 -14.11 0.74
C ILE A 298 -9.69 -14.59 -0.64
N ARG A 299 -10.90 -14.23 -1.09
CA ARG A 299 -11.37 -14.62 -2.44
C ARG A 299 -10.40 -14.13 -3.52
N ARG A 300 -9.98 -12.88 -3.44
CA ARG A 300 -8.99 -12.30 -4.35
C ARG A 300 -7.63 -13.01 -4.23
N GLY A 301 -7.15 -13.26 -3.03
CA GLY A 301 -5.88 -13.98 -2.79
C GLY A 301 -5.88 -15.38 -3.41
N ILE A 302 -6.98 -16.13 -3.28
CA ILE A 302 -7.15 -17.45 -3.91
C ILE A 302 -7.18 -17.33 -5.44
N ALA A 303 -7.95 -16.37 -5.98
CA ALA A 303 -8.03 -16.15 -7.43
C ALA A 303 -6.65 -15.86 -8.04
N LEU A 304 -5.87 -14.98 -7.40
CA LEU A 304 -4.52 -14.64 -7.81
C LEU A 304 -3.58 -15.85 -7.76
N ARG A 305 -3.67 -16.69 -6.71
CA ARG A 305 -2.84 -17.91 -6.58
C ARG A 305 -3.17 -18.98 -7.63
N ARG A 306 -4.43 -19.08 -8.05
CA ARG A 306 -4.86 -20.03 -9.08
C ARG A 306 -4.41 -19.66 -10.50
N GLY A 307 -3.62 -18.59 -10.63
CA GLY A 307 -3.22 -18.08 -11.94
C GLY A 307 -4.43 -17.57 -12.71
N GLY A 308 -5.44 -17.02 -12.00
CA GLY A 308 -6.52 -16.29 -12.63
C GLY A 308 -5.89 -15.36 -13.66
N LYS A 309 -6.14 -15.64 -14.94
CA LYS A 309 -5.61 -14.82 -16.03
C LYS A 309 -6.14 -13.43 -15.74
N ARG A 310 -5.25 -12.50 -15.42
CA ARG A 310 -5.59 -11.10 -15.61
C ARG A 310 -6.08 -11.05 -17.06
N PRO A 311 -7.27 -10.51 -17.37
CA PRO A 311 -7.49 -10.08 -18.73
C PRO A 311 -6.23 -9.27 -19.08
N SER A 312 -5.46 -9.76 -20.06
CA SER A 312 -4.35 -8.99 -20.62
C SER A 312 -4.87 -7.58 -20.71
N ALA A 313 -4.15 -6.59 -20.15
CA ALA A 313 -4.50 -5.20 -20.37
C ALA A 313 -4.76 -5.10 -21.87
N ALA A 314 -6.04 -5.00 -22.25
CA ALA A 314 -6.39 -4.81 -23.64
C ALA A 314 -5.66 -3.52 -23.96
N ALA A 315 -4.81 -3.58 -24.99
CA ALA A 315 -3.98 -2.48 -25.44
C ALA A 315 -4.67 -1.17 -25.10
N ALA A 316 -4.06 -0.40 -24.20
CA ALA A 316 -4.56 0.93 -23.87
C ALA A 316 -4.89 1.60 -25.21
N PRO A 317 -6.11 2.14 -25.39
CA PRO A 317 -6.46 2.75 -26.66
C PRO A 317 -5.38 3.78 -26.99
N ASP A 318 -4.85 3.72 -28.22
CA ASP A 318 -3.70 4.42 -28.81
C ASP A 318 -3.76 5.98 -28.76
N GLY A 319 -4.36 6.59 -27.74
CA GLY A 319 -4.69 8.01 -27.68
C GLY A 319 -4.28 8.77 -26.42
N GLY A 320 -3.59 8.15 -25.46
CA GLY A 320 -3.17 8.81 -24.22
C GLY A 320 -1.66 8.75 -24.01
N THR A 321 -1.00 9.90 -24.09
CA THR A 321 0.44 10.09 -23.86
C THR A 321 0.95 9.39 -22.62
N GLY A 322 1.86 8.43 -22.81
CA GLY A 322 2.70 7.87 -21.75
C GLY A 322 3.18 6.48 -22.11
N ASN A 323 4.30 6.39 -22.81
CA ASN A 323 5.08 5.16 -22.90
C ASN A 323 5.30 4.64 -21.46
N ALA A 324 4.50 3.67 -21.03
CA ALA A 324 4.84 2.89 -19.86
C ALA A 324 6.18 2.24 -20.19
N SER A 325 7.26 2.76 -19.60
CA SER A 325 8.58 2.20 -19.79
C SER A 325 8.49 0.72 -19.45
N VAL A 326 8.96 -0.16 -20.34
CA VAL A 326 9.03 -1.61 -20.12
C VAL A 326 9.64 -1.93 -18.75
N PHE A 327 10.58 -1.08 -18.29
CA PHE A 327 11.11 -1.11 -16.93
C PHE A 327 10.04 -1.05 -15.84
N ALA A 328 9.10 -0.11 -15.94
CA ALA A 328 8.02 0.09 -14.96
C ALA A 328 7.11 -1.13 -14.87
N GLU A 329 6.87 -1.84 -15.97
CA GLU A 329 6.08 -3.08 -15.96
C GLU A 329 6.86 -4.24 -15.32
N ILE A 330 8.14 -4.39 -15.65
CA ILE A 330 9.00 -5.45 -15.08
C ILE A 330 9.18 -5.24 -13.57
N ALA A 331 9.27 -3.98 -13.13
CA ALA A 331 9.47 -3.59 -11.75
C ALA A 331 8.29 -3.89 -10.82
N VAL A 332 7.12 -4.27 -11.35
CA VAL A 332 5.94 -4.62 -10.54
C VAL A 332 6.06 -6.04 -10.00
N MET A 333 5.84 -6.19 -8.69
CA MET A 333 5.85 -7.49 -8.03
C MET A 333 4.61 -8.34 -8.37
N PRO A 334 4.71 -9.68 -8.43
CA PRO A 334 3.56 -10.54 -8.64
C PRO A 334 2.55 -10.43 -7.49
N GLN A 335 1.32 -10.00 -7.82
CA GLN A 335 0.25 -9.82 -6.83
C GLN A 335 -0.12 -11.11 -6.08
N ALA A 336 0.02 -12.28 -6.70
CA ALA A 336 -0.20 -13.57 -6.02
C ALA A 336 0.67 -13.73 -4.75
N VAL A 337 1.86 -13.13 -4.74
CA VAL A 337 2.78 -13.15 -3.60
C VAL A 337 2.44 -12.00 -2.65
N THR A 338 2.34 -10.78 -3.17
CA THR A 338 2.18 -9.57 -2.35
C THR A 338 0.79 -9.42 -1.72
N ALA A 339 -0.22 -10.12 -2.23
CA ALA A 339 -1.54 -10.17 -1.63
C ALA A 339 -1.63 -11.17 -0.45
N THR A 340 -0.74 -12.15 -0.35
CA THR A 340 -1.02 -13.34 0.48
C THR A 340 0.05 -13.68 1.53
N ALA A 341 1.16 -12.95 1.65
CA ALA A 341 2.26 -13.32 2.55
C ALA A 341 2.74 -12.15 3.42
N PRO A 342 2.35 -12.05 4.71
CA PRO A 342 2.83 -10.95 5.54
C PRO A 342 4.34 -11.01 5.77
N LEU A 343 5.04 -9.89 5.55
CA LEU A 343 6.44 -9.75 5.94
C LEU A 343 6.61 -9.63 7.46
N SER A 344 5.68 -8.93 8.10
CA SER A 344 5.71 -8.69 9.53
C SER A 344 4.76 -9.65 10.25
N PRO A 345 5.22 -10.28 11.35
CA PRO A 345 4.38 -11.17 12.11
C PRO A 345 3.27 -10.42 12.83
N LEU A 346 2.07 -11.00 12.86
CA LEU A 346 0.99 -10.50 13.73
C LEU A 346 1.38 -10.68 15.20
N ARG A 347 1.35 -9.58 15.98
CA ARG A 347 2.08 -9.41 17.24
C ARG A 347 1.35 -9.88 18.50
N THR A 348 0.04 -10.11 18.46
CA THR A 348 -0.79 -9.77 19.65
C THR A 348 -1.90 -10.75 20.05
N VAL A 349 -1.94 -12.01 19.59
CA VAL A 349 -3.07 -12.88 19.98
C VAL A 349 -2.63 -14.30 20.35
N SER A 350 -2.91 -14.66 21.62
CA SER A 350 -2.61 -15.97 22.25
C SER A 350 -3.42 -17.15 21.70
N LYS A 351 -4.39 -16.90 20.81
CA LYS A 351 -5.25 -17.91 20.18
C LYS A 351 -5.15 -17.96 18.66
N ILE A 352 -4.37 -17.07 18.05
CA ILE A 352 -4.38 -16.92 16.59
C ILE A 352 -3.85 -18.14 15.86
N ALA A 353 -2.88 -18.83 16.45
CA ALA A 353 -2.34 -20.06 15.88
C ALA A 353 -3.45 -21.12 15.76
N ASN A 354 -4.29 -21.25 16.79
CA ASN A 354 -5.40 -22.21 16.80
C ASN A 354 -6.45 -21.85 15.75
N ALA A 355 -6.85 -20.58 15.68
CA ALA A 355 -7.84 -20.13 14.70
C ALA A 355 -7.32 -20.24 13.26
N LEU A 356 -6.05 -19.89 12.98
CA LEU A 356 -5.45 -20.08 11.67
C LEU A 356 -5.28 -21.56 11.29
N ALA A 357 -5.10 -22.46 12.27
CA ALA A 357 -4.93 -23.88 12.02
C ALA A 357 -6.20 -24.54 11.47
N THR A 358 -7.38 -23.99 11.77
CA THR A 358 -8.66 -24.51 11.24
C THR A 358 -8.87 -24.13 9.77
N LEU A 359 -8.25 -23.03 9.33
CA LEU A 359 -8.37 -22.53 7.96
C LEU A 359 -7.46 -23.31 6.98
N PRO A 360 -7.91 -23.52 5.72
CA PRO A 360 -7.03 -23.97 4.64
C PRO A 360 -5.86 -23.01 4.46
N THR A 361 -4.69 -23.51 4.04
CA THR A 361 -3.47 -22.69 3.98
C THR A 361 -3.61 -21.42 3.14
N ASP A 362 -4.27 -21.47 1.98
CA ASP A 362 -4.49 -20.25 1.17
C ASP A 362 -5.34 -19.19 1.87
N HIS A 363 -6.30 -19.63 2.69
CA HIS A 363 -7.16 -18.73 3.46
C HIS A 363 -6.38 -18.16 4.65
N ALA A 364 -5.69 -19.03 5.40
CA ALA A 364 -4.90 -18.67 6.56
C ALA A 364 -3.80 -17.65 6.23
N ASP A 365 -3.09 -17.86 5.11
CA ASP A 365 -2.02 -16.97 4.65
C ASP A 365 -2.56 -15.56 4.36
N THR A 366 -3.63 -15.48 3.58
CA THR A 366 -4.25 -14.20 3.20
C THR A 366 -4.91 -13.52 4.40
N ALA A 367 -5.55 -14.29 5.28
CA ALA A 367 -6.15 -13.80 6.51
C ALA A 367 -5.09 -13.25 7.48
N GLU A 368 -3.95 -13.94 7.64
CA GLU A 368 -2.85 -13.44 8.47
C GLU A 368 -2.27 -12.14 7.90
N ALA A 369 -2.10 -12.04 6.58
CA ALA A 369 -1.62 -10.83 5.92
C ALA A 369 -2.59 -9.63 6.08
N TRP A 370 -3.88 -9.90 5.89
CA TRP A 370 -4.94 -8.91 6.08
C TRP A 370 -4.94 -8.41 7.54
N MET A 371 -4.98 -9.35 8.48
CA MET A 371 -5.00 -9.04 9.91
C MET A 371 -3.76 -8.28 10.37
N ALA A 372 -2.57 -8.64 9.89
CA ALA A 372 -1.34 -7.93 10.24
C ALA A 372 -1.42 -6.45 9.81
N SER A 373 -2.04 -6.18 8.65
CA SER A 373 -2.19 -4.82 8.12
C SER A 373 -3.19 -4.01 8.93
N ILE A 374 -4.34 -4.59 9.25
CA ILE A 374 -5.37 -3.97 10.07
C ILE A 374 -4.88 -3.74 11.50
N ASP A 375 -4.24 -4.74 12.12
CA ASP A 375 -3.67 -4.63 13.47
C ASP A 375 -2.66 -3.49 13.54
N ARG A 376 -1.88 -3.28 12.47
CA ARG A 376 -0.93 -2.19 12.42
C ARG A 376 -1.63 -0.83 12.43
N VAL A 377 -2.63 -0.62 11.58
CA VAL A 377 -3.38 0.65 11.55
C VAL A 377 -4.06 0.91 12.89
N LEU A 378 -4.65 -0.11 13.51
CA LEU A 378 -5.24 0.02 14.84
C LEU A 378 -4.19 0.32 15.93
N SER A 379 -2.99 -0.25 15.83
CA SER A 379 -1.87 0.11 16.74
C SER A 379 -1.46 1.57 16.54
N MET A 380 -1.46 2.05 15.29
CA MET A 380 -1.10 3.43 14.98
C MET A 380 -2.12 4.42 15.54
N LYS A 381 -3.40 4.05 15.54
CA LYS A 381 -4.45 4.79 16.24
C LYS A 381 -4.26 4.80 17.76
N ALA A 382 -3.97 3.64 18.36
CA ALA A 382 -3.74 3.56 19.80
C ALA A 382 -2.55 4.43 20.25
N ASP A 383 -1.53 4.50 19.39
CA ASP A 383 -0.31 5.28 19.59
C ASP A 383 -0.33 6.60 18.78
N GLU A 384 -1.49 7.22 18.57
CA GLU A 384 -1.62 8.41 17.70
C GLU A 384 -0.73 9.58 18.18
N ALA A 385 -0.48 9.67 19.49
CA ALA A 385 0.44 10.65 20.06
C ALA A 385 1.88 10.54 19.49
N ASP A 386 2.32 9.32 19.18
CA ASP A 386 3.66 9.03 18.66
C ASP A 386 3.71 8.97 17.12
N ASN A 387 2.58 8.68 16.47
CA ASN A 387 2.48 8.56 15.02
C ASN A 387 1.98 9.85 14.33
N GLY A 388 1.49 10.82 15.11
CA GLY A 388 1.07 12.15 14.64
C GLY A 388 -0.36 12.20 14.09
N TYR A 389 -0.74 11.25 13.24
CA TYR A 389 -2.10 11.16 12.67
C TYR A 389 -2.40 9.78 12.07
N LEU A 390 -3.69 9.50 11.86
CA LEU A 390 -4.15 8.28 11.18
C LEU A 390 -4.27 8.49 9.66
N PRO A 391 -3.90 7.50 8.81
CA PRO A 391 -4.13 7.57 7.37
C PRO A 391 -5.61 7.78 7.01
N PHE A 392 -5.88 8.27 5.80
CA PHE A 392 -7.21 8.22 5.20
C PHE A 392 -7.62 6.76 5.01
N VAL A 393 -8.53 6.27 5.86
CA VAL A 393 -8.98 4.88 5.84
C VAL A 393 -10.11 4.72 4.83
N CYS A 394 -9.79 4.12 3.68
CA CYS A 394 -10.70 3.90 2.56
C CYS A 394 -11.19 2.45 2.53
N ARG A 395 -12.50 2.23 2.64
CA ARG A 395 -13.11 0.90 2.47
C ARG A 395 -13.48 0.67 1.01
N MET A 396 -12.93 -0.37 0.39
CA MET A 396 -13.17 -0.70 -1.02
C MET A 396 -14.63 -0.97 -1.34
N GLY A 397 -15.40 -1.53 -0.40
CA GLY A 397 -16.85 -1.73 -0.57
C GLY A 397 -17.61 -0.46 -0.99
N PHE A 398 -17.19 0.73 -0.54
CA PHE A 398 -17.80 2.00 -0.98
C PHE A 398 -17.53 2.26 -2.47
N LEU A 399 -16.27 2.17 -2.89
CA LEU A 399 -15.89 2.39 -4.30
C LEU A 399 -16.48 1.32 -5.22
N MET A 400 -16.54 0.08 -4.75
CA MET A 400 -17.04 -1.05 -5.52
C MET A 400 -18.55 -1.01 -5.75
N GLY A 401 -19.31 -0.13 -5.08
CA GLY A 401 -20.76 -0.05 -5.29
C GLY A 401 -21.54 -1.19 -4.63
N ARG A 402 -20.94 -1.93 -3.68
CA ARG A 402 -21.54 -3.13 -3.08
C ARG A 402 -22.64 -2.74 -2.08
N THR A 403 -23.88 -2.67 -2.56
CA THR A 403 -25.10 -2.43 -1.77
C THR A 403 -25.57 -3.72 -1.08
N GLY A 404 -26.38 -3.60 -0.02
CA GLY A 404 -26.83 -4.75 0.79
C GLY A 404 -25.76 -5.33 1.73
N GLN A 405 -24.58 -4.70 1.78
CA GLN A 405 -23.50 -4.93 2.74
C GLN A 405 -23.14 -3.60 3.41
N LEU A 406 -22.71 -3.61 4.69
CA LEU A 406 -22.36 -2.36 5.35
C LEU A 406 -21.14 -1.71 4.68
N GLY A 407 -21.19 -0.40 4.47
CA GLY A 407 -20.48 0.27 3.38
C GLY A 407 -21.49 1.16 2.72
N ASN A 408 -21.96 0.81 1.52
CA ASN A 408 -23.05 1.53 0.87
C ASN A 408 -24.40 1.39 1.60
N GLY A 409 -24.59 0.37 2.44
CA GLY A 409 -25.92 0.10 3.00
C GLY A 409 -26.91 -0.16 1.85
N ASP A 410 -28.08 0.48 1.89
CA ASP A 410 -29.09 0.36 0.82
C ASP A 410 -28.86 1.31 -0.36
N VAL A 411 -27.90 2.25 -0.25
CA VAL A 411 -27.71 3.33 -1.24
C VAL A 411 -26.29 3.29 -1.79
N ASP A 412 -26.14 3.19 -3.10
CA ASP A 412 -24.81 3.28 -3.71
C ASP A 412 -24.21 4.69 -3.55
N VAL A 413 -23.14 4.79 -2.76
CA VAL A 413 -22.37 6.03 -2.55
C VAL A 413 -21.00 5.99 -3.25
N SER A 414 -20.83 5.11 -4.24
CA SER A 414 -19.54 4.91 -4.92
C SER A 414 -19.02 6.16 -5.62
N GLU A 415 -19.88 6.95 -6.27
CA GLU A 415 -19.48 8.21 -6.89
C GLU A 415 -18.98 9.23 -5.86
N LEU A 416 -19.63 9.26 -4.70
CA LEU A 416 -19.26 10.17 -3.63
C LEU A 416 -17.95 9.73 -2.98
N ALA A 417 -17.77 8.43 -2.78
CA ALA A 417 -16.52 7.85 -2.29
C ALA A 417 -15.37 8.14 -3.26
N LEU A 418 -15.60 7.98 -4.57
CA LEU A 418 -14.66 8.27 -5.64
C LEU A 418 -14.21 9.74 -5.60
N THR A 419 -15.18 10.66 -5.48
CA THR A 419 -14.90 12.10 -5.37
C THR A 419 -14.03 12.39 -4.15
N ASN A 420 -14.38 11.87 -2.98
CA ASN A 420 -13.63 12.09 -1.74
C ASN A 420 -12.20 11.52 -1.81
N VAL A 421 -12.03 10.35 -2.41
CA VAL A 421 -10.71 9.72 -2.60
C VAL A 421 -9.86 10.56 -3.56
N LEU A 422 -10.41 10.99 -4.69
CA LEU A 422 -9.69 11.84 -5.64
C LEU A 422 -9.31 13.18 -5.02
N GLN A 423 -10.21 13.81 -4.27
CA GLN A 423 -9.92 15.05 -3.55
C GLN A 423 -8.80 14.87 -2.54
N TYR A 424 -8.84 13.78 -1.77
CA TYR A 424 -7.77 13.47 -0.83
C TYR A 424 -6.45 13.27 -1.57
N VAL A 425 -6.38 12.32 -2.50
CA VAL A 425 -5.16 11.91 -3.18
C VAL A 425 -4.51 13.07 -3.95
N THR A 426 -5.31 13.89 -4.64
CA THR A 426 -4.83 15.05 -5.42
C THR A 426 -4.60 16.30 -4.58
N GLY A 427 -5.04 16.32 -3.31
CA GLY A 427 -4.93 17.50 -2.45
C GLY A 427 -5.91 18.63 -2.81
N THR A 428 -6.95 18.35 -3.59
CA THR A 428 -7.97 19.35 -3.95
C THR A 428 -8.95 19.54 -2.79
N ARG A 429 -8.59 20.47 -1.89
CA ARG A 429 -9.16 20.66 -0.55
C ARG A 429 -10.65 21.06 -0.50
N SER A 430 -11.10 21.83 -1.49
CA SER A 430 -12.39 22.54 -1.46
C SER A 430 -13.09 22.61 -2.82
N ARG A 431 -12.41 22.22 -3.90
CA ARG A 431 -12.97 22.21 -5.25
C ARG A 431 -13.22 20.76 -5.66
N PRO A 432 -14.44 20.39 -6.07
CA PRO A 432 -14.63 19.10 -6.72
C PRO A 432 -13.71 19.02 -7.94
N PRO A 433 -13.18 17.82 -8.27
CA PRO A 433 -12.47 17.64 -9.52
C PRO A 433 -13.34 18.09 -10.70
N LYS A 434 -12.72 18.55 -11.79
CA LYS A 434 -13.44 18.97 -13.01
C LYS A 434 -14.38 17.83 -13.45
N ALA A 435 -15.55 18.15 -13.98
CA ALA A 435 -16.55 17.14 -14.37
C ALA A 435 -15.96 16.07 -15.30
N GLU A 436 -15.15 16.49 -16.27
CA GLU A 436 -14.43 15.60 -17.20
C GLU A 436 -13.51 14.59 -16.49
N VAL A 437 -12.81 15.03 -15.44
CA VAL A 437 -11.93 14.16 -14.63
C VAL A 437 -12.76 13.15 -13.83
N LEU A 438 -13.91 13.59 -13.28
CA LEU A 438 -14.82 12.68 -12.58
C LEU A 438 -15.45 11.65 -13.52
N ASP A 439 -15.85 12.06 -14.73
CA ASP A 439 -16.41 11.18 -15.75
C ASP A 439 -15.36 10.15 -16.21
N ALA A 440 -14.13 10.57 -16.48
CA ALA A 440 -13.04 9.67 -16.79
C ALA A 440 -12.74 8.70 -15.62
N ALA A 441 -12.74 9.21 -14.38
CA ALA A 441 -12.52 8.38 -13.20
C ALA A 441 -13.65 7.34 -12.99
N ARG A 442 -14.90 7.69 -13.30
CA ARG A 442 -16.04 6.76 -13.25
C ARG A 442 -15.87 5.63 -14.27
N GLU A 443 -15.45 5.95 -15.49
CA GLU A 443 -15.20 4.93 -16.53
C GLU A 443 -14.06 3.99 -16.14
N VAL A 444 -12.95 4.52 -15.60
CA VAL A 444 -11.85 3.71 -15.08
C VAL A 444 -12.35 2.80 -13.95
N LEU A 445 -13.07 3.36 -12.96
CA LEU A 445 -13.61 2.59 -11.85
C LEU A 445 -14.57 1.49 -12.33
N ARG A 446 -15.43 1.76 -13.32
CA ARG A 446 -16.35 0.79 -13.91
C ARG A 446 -15.59 -0.37 -14.57
N ALA A 447 -14.62 -0.08 -15.43
CA ALA A 447 -13.78 -1.10 -16.06
C ALA A 447 -13.06 -1.96 -15.01
N MET A 448 -12.53 -1.32 -13.96
CA MET A 448 -11.88 -2.02 -12.86
C MET A 448 -12.83 -2.91 -12.04
N LYS A 449 -14.08 -2.49 -11.83
CA LYS A 449 -15.09 -3.35 -11.18
C LYS A 449 -15.30 -4.63 -11.99
N GLU A 450 -15.49 -4.49 -13.30
CA GLU A 450 -15.68 -5.61 -14.22
C GLU A 450 -14.47 -6.56 -14.20
N GLU A 451 -13.24 -6.04 -14.29
CA GLU A 451 -12.00 -6.82 -14.18
C GLU A 451 -11.91 -7.58 -12.85
N CYS A 452 -12.25 -6.92 -11.74
CA CYS A 452 -12.16 -7.50 -10.40
C CYS A 452 -13.22 -8.58 -10.17
N GLU A 453 -14.45 -8.37 -10.63
CA GLU A 453 -15.52 -9.37 -10.55
C GLU A 453 -15.20 -10.59 -11.41
N ALA A 454 -14.66 -10.38 -12.61
CA ALA A 454 -14.20 -11.47 -13.48
C ALA A 454 -13.07 -12.29 -12.85
N LEU A 455 -12.15 -11.65 -12.10
CA LEU A 455 -11.06 -12.34 -11.42
C LEU A 455 -11.57 -13.31 -10.34
N VAL A 456 -12.62 -12.94 -9.59
CA VAL A 456 -13.10 -13.70 -8.42
C VAL A 456 -14.30 -14.60 -8.70
N VAL A 457 -14.85 -14.58 -9.92
CA VAL A 457 -16.10 -15.29 -10.28
C VAL A 457 -16.08 -16.78 -9.92
N ASP A 458 -14.94 -17.44 -10.07
CA ASP A 458 -14.75 -18.87 -9.81
C ASP A 458 -14.32 -19.20 -8.37
N VAL A 459 -14.24 -18.19 -7.51
CA VAL A 459 -13.83 -18.34 -6.11
C VAL A 459 -15.00 -18.08 -5.19
N LYS A 460 -15.68 -19.17 -4.81
CA LYS A 460 -16.76 -19.15 -3.83
C LYS A 460 -16.26 -19.66 -2.48
N LEU A 461 -16.48 -18.87 -1.44
CA LEU A 461 -16.33 -19.33 -0.05
C LEU A 461 -17.68 -19.88 0.42
N THR A 462 -17.67 -21.00 1.12
CA THR A 462 -18.89 -21.51 1.78
C THR A 462 -19.24 -20.65 2.98
N ASP A 463 -20.50 -20.65 3.41
CA ASP A 463 -20.93 -19.90 4.60
C ASP A 463 -20.12 -20.29 5.85
N ALA A 464 -19.77 -21.57 5.97
CA ALA A 464 -18.92 -22.06 7.05
C ALA A 464 -17.49 -21.47 6.98
N GLN A 465 -16.93 -21.31 5.79
CA GLN A 465 -15.61 -20.68 5.60
C GLN A 465 -15.66 -19.19 5.89
N VAL A 466 -16.70 -18.51 5.39
CA VAL A 466 -16.93 -17.07 5.65
C VAL A 466 -17.05 -16.83 7.16
N LYS A 467 -17.89 -17.61 7.84
CA LYS A 467 -18.04 -17.57 9.29
C LYS A 467 -16.72 -17.85 10.02
N ALA A 468 -15.96 -18.87 9.61
CA ALA A 468 -14.68 -19.18 10.26
C ALA A 468 -13.65 -18.04 10.11
N VAL A 469 -13.64 -17.37 8.96
CA VAL A 469 -12.78 -16.19 8.71
C VAL A 469 -13.21 -15.00 9.57
N GLU A 470 -14.52 -14.79 9.71
CA GLU A 470 -15.08 -13.73 10.54
C GLU A 470 -14.84 -13.96 12.02
N ASP A 471 -15.10 -15.18 12.51
CA ASP A 471 -14.82 -15.58 13.89
C ASP A 471 -13.33 -15.35 14.21
N PHE A 472 -12.44 -15.78 13.31
CA PHE A 472 -10.99 -15.56 13.43
C PHE A 472 -10.63 -14.09 13.61
N ALA A 473 -11.22 -13.23 12.78
CA ALA A 473 -10.84 -11.85 12.74
C ALA A 473 -11.59 -10.99 13.79
N PHE A 474 -12.75 -11.46 14.26
CA PHE A 474 -13.45 -10.95 15.44
C PHE A 474 -12.69 -11.26 16.74
N GLU A 475 -12.15 -12.48 16.89
CA GLU A 475 -11.32 -12.85 18.04
C GLU A 475 -10.11 -11.92 18.23
N HIS A 476 -9.63 -11.32 17.14
CA HIS A 476 -8.55 -10.33 17.17
C HIS A 476 -9.11 -8.92 17.45
N LYS A 477 -8.95 -8.45 18.69
CA LYS A 477 -9.34 -7.08 19.14
C LYS A 477 -10.82 -6.71 18.98
N GLY A 478 -11.73 -7.67 18.80
CA GLY A 478 -13.15 -7.39 18.62
C GLY A 478 -13.46 -6.64 17.32
N ILE A 479 -12.62 -6.82 16.30
CA ILE A 479 -12.80 -6.20 14.98
C ILE A 479 -13.94 -6.93 14.29
N LEU A 480 -15.11 -6.31 14.26
CA LEU A 480 -16.31 -6.86 13.64
C LEU A 480 -16.19 -6.78 12.11
N ILE A 481 -16.49 -7.88 11.40
CA ILE A 481 -16.30 -8.03 9.95
C ILE A 481 -17.62 -8.39 9.27
N GLN A 482 -17.69 -8.11 7.97
CA GLN A 482 -18.88 -7.82 7.14
C GLN A 482 -19.49 -6.47 7.46
N ASP A 483 -20.34 -6.41 8.48
CA ASP A 483 -21.22 -5.27 8.67
C ASP A 483 -20.65 -4.16 9.53
N LYS A 484 -19.36 -4.16 9.86
CA LYS A 484 -18.76 -3.06 10.61
C LYS A 484 -17.53 -2.52 9.90
N THR A 485 -17.50 -1.20 9.80
CA THR A 485 -16.35 -0.45 9.32
C THR A 485 -15.36 -0.27 10.46
N LEU A 486 -14.06 -0.18 10.14
CA LEU A 486 -13.10 0.34 11.11
C LEU A 486 -13.60 1.71 11.62
N LEU A 487 -13.44 1.99 12.92
CA LEU A 487 -14.01 3.19 13.56
C LEU A 487 -13.67 4.51 12.85
N ASP A 488 -12.52 4.57 12.19
CA ASP A 488 -12.03 5.78 11.49
C ASP A 488 -12.16 5.70 9.97
N THR A 489 -12.95 4.74 9.49
CA THR A 489 -13.26 4.66 8.06
C THR A 489 -13.93 5.94 7.63
N VAL A 490 -13.37 6.55 6.59
CA VAL A 490 -13.91 7.76 6.02
C VAL A 490 -15.25 7.45 5.37
N GLN A 491 -16.32 8.04 5.92
CA GLN A 491 -17.65 7.95 5.35
C GLN A 491 -17.77 8.92 4.16
N PRO A 492 -18.28 8.49 3.00
CA PRO A 492 -18.55 9.38 1.88
C PRO A 492 -19.50 10.52 2.27
N LYS A 493 -19.15 11.76 1.94
CA LYS A 493 -19.91 12.97 2.31
C LYS A 493 -19.83 14.01 1.19
N LYS A 494 -20.97 14.65 0.89
CA LYS A 494 -21.09 15.72 -0.13
C LYS A 494 -20.19 16.91 0.18
N GLU A 495 -20.21 17.34 1.43
CA GLU A 495 -19.33 18.38 1.95
C GLU A 495 -18.17 17.68 2.66
N TRP A 496 -17.13 17.37 1.89
CA TRP A 496 -15.88 16.84 2.38
C TRP A 496 -14.82 17.94 2.41
N SER A 497 -14.06 18.04 3.49
CA SER A 497 -12.89 18.91 3.57
C SER A 497 -11.72 18.17 4.20
N LEU A 498 -10.53 18.41 3.68
CA LEU A 498 -9.28 17.94 4.30
C LEU A 498 -9.05 18.75 5.58
N LYS A 499 -9.61 18.28 6.70
CA LYS A 499 -9.18 18.77 8.01
C LYS A 499 -7.72 18.35 8.21
N ALA A 500 -6.80 19.29 8.01
CA ALA A 500 -5.42 19.05 8.42
C ALA A 500 -5.41 18.85 9.93
N ALA A 501 -4.54 17.99 10.43
CA ALA A 501 -4.27 17.93 11.85
C ALA A 501 -3.88 19.34 12.29
N LYS A 502 -4.65 19.93 13.23
CA LYS A 502 -4.45 21.30 13.78
C LYS A 502 -3.03 21.59 14.29
N LYS A 503 -2.16 20.58 14.39
CA LYS A 503 -0.76 20.66 14.82
C LYS A 503 0.26 20.78 13.69
N LEU A 504 -0.14 20.60 12.42
CA LEU A 504 0.77 20.68 11.27
C LEU A 504 0.45 21.95 10.50
N THR A 505 1.16 23.02 10.83
CA THR A 505 1.23 24.26 10.05
C THR A 505 1.59 23.95 8.60
N GLY A 506 0.61 24.04 7.69
CA GLY A 506 0.77 24.06 6.23
C GLY A 506 1.18 22.74 5.55
N CYS A 507 0.38 22.26 4.60
CA CYS A 507 0.92 21.43 3.50
C CYS A 507 1.83 22.32 2.65
N ALA A 508 2.97 21.81 2.15
CA ALA A 508 3.81 22.54 1.17
C ALA A 508 3.04 22.96 -0.11
N CYS A 509 1.90 22.31 -0.38
CA CYS A 509 0.99 22.57 -1.48
C CYS A 509 -0.06 23.67 -1.20
N CYS A 510 -0.27 24.02 0.06
CA CYS A 510 -1.23 25.04 0.48
C CYS A 510 -0.40 26.21 0.99
N GLY A 511 -0.29 27.29 0.20
CA GLY A 511 0.31 28.53 0.68
C GLY A 511 -0.33 28.97 2.00
N PRO A 512 0.39 29.73 2.85
CA PRO A 512 -0.19 30.25 4.08
C PRO A 512 -1.48 30.99 3.72
N GLU A 513 -2.62 30.47 4.19
CA GLU A 513 -3.89 31.16 4.02
C GLU A 513 -3.77 32.49 4.77
N GLU A 514 -4.08 33.59 4.10
CA GLU A 514 -4.32 34.87 4.77
C GLU A 514 -5.40 34.60 5.81
N GLU A 515 -5.05 34.78 7.08
CA GLU A 515 -6.01 34.76 8.17
C GLU A 515 -7.03 35.86 7.87
N GLU A 516 -8.16 35.51 7.24
CA GLU A 516 -9.34 36.37 7.27
C GLU A 516 -9.77 36.43 8.73
N ASP A 517 -9.25 37.46 9.42
CA ASP A 517 -9.68 37.90 10.73
C ASP A 517 -11.20 38.11 10.69
N GLU A 518 -11.96 37.09 11.11
CA GLU A 518 -13.37 37.26 11.48
C GLU A 518 -13.44 38.02 12.81
N ASP A 519 -13.11 39.31 12.78
CA ASP A 519 -13.43 40.27 13.82
C ASP A 519 -14.13 41.50 13.20
N GLU A 520 -15.26 41.86 13.83
CA GLU A 520 -16.02 43.11 13.71
C GLU A 520 -16.97 43.32 12.50
N ALA A 521 -18.25 43.03 12.77
CA ALA A 521 -19.33 43.96 12.40
C ALA A 521 -20.39 44.00 13.51
N GLY A 522 -20.20 44.91 14.47
CA GLY A 522 -21.26 45.38 15.36
C GLY A 522 -22.01 46.57 14.74
N ALA A 523 -23.35 46.50 14.71
CA ALA A 523 -24.32 47.60 14.83
C ALA A 523 -25.72 47.06 14.47
N GLY A 524 -26.82 47.26 15.20
CA GLY A 524 -27.04 47.98 16.44
C GLY A 524 -28.52 47.93 16.87
N ALA A 525 -28.69 48.13 18.18
CA ALA A 525 -29.77 48.87 18.87
C ALA A 525 -31.16 48.26 19.18
N ALA A 526 -31.46 48.41 20.48
CA ALA A 526 -32.74 48.57 21.18
C ALA A 526 -33.60 47.31 21.43
N GLY A 527 -34.01 46.95 22.64
CA GLY A 527 -33.89 47.56 23.97
C GLY A 527 -34.95 46.93 24.89
N GLY A 528 -34.68 46.80 26.19
CA GLY A 528 -35.73 46.46 27.18
C GLY A 528 -35.24 45.64 28.37
N ALA A 529 -34.90 46.34 29.46
CA ALA A 529 -34.61 45.77 30.77
C ALA A 529 -35.91 45.51 31.57
N GLY A 530 -35.89 44.50 32.45
CA GLY A 530 -36.90 44.35 33.52
C GLY A 530 -36.99 42.94 34.12
N PRO A 531 -36.63 42.74 35.41
CA PRO A 531 -36.62 41.44 36.09
C PRO A 531 -37.88 41.20 36.93
N SER A 532 -38.32 39.95 37.09
CA SER A 532 -38.99 39.48 38.33
C SER A 532 -39.33 37.97 38.32
N ASN A 533 -38.95 37.31 39.42
CA ASN A 533 -39.61 36.22 40.14
C ASN A 533 -40.70 35.39 39.46
N ALA A 534 -40.57 34.05 39.49
CA ALA A 534 -41.26 33.19 40.46
C ALA A 534 -41.34 31.72 40.01
N ARG A 535 -41.00 30.83 40.96
CA ARG A 535 -41.64 29.53 41.25
C ARG A 535 -41.71 28.46 40.15
N GLY A 536 -40.92 27.41 40.37
CA GLY A 536 -41.50 26.20 40.94
C GLY A 536 -41.42 24.92 40.09
N ILE A 537 -41.22 23.83 40.83
CA ILE A 537 -41.50 22.43 40.50
C ILE A 537 -40.30 21.63 39.95
N ASP A 538 -39.45 21.33 40.92
CA ASP A 538 -38.84 20.02 41.21
C ASP A 538 -39.73 18.81 40.83
N MET A 539 -39.12 17.79 40.20
CA MET A 539 -39.47 16.36 40.35
C MET A 539 -38.25 15.47 40.00
N SER A 540 -37.49 15.16 41.05
CA SER A 540 -37.13 13.80 41.50
C SER A 540 -36.48 12.79 40.53
N VAL A 541 -35.17 12.65 40.74
CA VAL A 541 -34.37 11.42 40.60
C VAL A 541 -34.58 10.50 41.81
N PRO A 542 -34.56 9.17 41.63
CA PRO A 542 -33.89 8.25 42.56
C PRO A 542 -32.79 7.47 41.80
N GLY A 543 -31.60 7.16 42.29
CA GLY A 543 -31.11 7.09 43.65
C GLY A 543 -30.25 5.83 43.79
N ALA A 544 -28.99 6.03 44.20
CA ALA A 544 -28.11 5.11 44.94
C ALA A 544 -27.34 3.97 44.24
N GLY A 545 -26.02 4.01 44.48
CA GLY A 545 -25.06 2.93 44.24
C GLY A 545 -23.60 3.38 44.40
N ALA A 546 -23.27 4.03 45.53
CA ALA A 546 -21.94 4.57 45.83
C ALA A 546 -21.01 3.54 46.49
N ILE A 547 -19.78 3.41 45.97
CA ILE A 547 -18.54 3.04 46.67
C ILE A 547 -17.41 3.74 45.87
N GLY A 548 -16.55 4.65 46.35
CA GLY A 548 -16.15 5.03 47.69
C GLY A 548 -14.67 4.70 47.93
N LEU A 549 -13.70 5.43 47.34
CA LEU A 549 -12.33 5.52 47.88
C LEU A 549 -11.64 6.87 47.58
N LYS A 550 -10.93 7.36 48.59
CA LYS A 550 -10.52 8.75 48.87
C LYS A 550 -9.30 9.26 48.09
N GLN A 551 -9.48 10.46 47.52
CA GLN A 551 -8.66 11.69 47.64
C GLN A 551 -7.21 11.64 48.20
N ARG A 552 -6.28 12.27 47.46
CA ARG A 552 -5.38 13.32 47.99
C ARG A 552 -4.84 14.25 46.87
N THR A 553 -5.27 15.52 46.98
CA THR A 553 -4.69 16.85 46.60
C THR A 553 -3.33 16.94 45.87
N GLY A 554 -3.08 17.87 44.93
CA GLY A 554 -3.85 19.04 44.54
C GLY A 554 -3.29 19.89 43.37
N ALA A 555 -4.12 20.86 42.98
CA ALA A 555 -3.90 22.18 42.36
C ALA A 555 -3.02 22.36 41.10
N SER A 556 -3.67 22.72 39.98
CA SER A 556 -3.44 24.00 39.27
C SER A 556 -4.49 24.20 38.16
N SER A 557 -5.04 25.40 38.12
CA SER A 557 -6.17 25.87 37.31
C SER A 557 -5.80 26.21 35.86
N SER A 558 -6.68 25.89 34.90
CA SER A 558 -7.05 26.84 33.83
C SER A 558 -8.31 26.39 33.05
N SER A 559 -9.30 27.28 33.08
CA SER A 559 -10.32 27.55 32.04
C SER A 559 -10.69 26.44 31.06
N ALA A 560 -11.76 25.71 31.36
CA ALA A 560 -12.47 24.87 30.40
C ALA A 560 -13.18 25.71 29.32
N ARG A 561 -12.52 25.91 28.17
CA ARG A 561 -13.21 26.24 26.92
C ARG A 561 -13.77 24.94 26.33
N ARG A 562 -15.10 24.87 26.22
CA ARG A 562 -15.83 23.77 25.59
C ARG A 562 -15.40 23.63 24.14
N SER A 563 -14.63 22.59 23.82
CA SER A 563 -14.43 22.14 22.43
C SER A 563 -15.62 21.29 22.02
N SER A 564 -16.37 21.70 21.01
CA SER A 564 -17.27 20.82 20.27
C SER A 564 -16.42 19.86 19.42
N TYR A 565 -15.93 18.80 20.07
CA TYR A 565 -15.35 17.63 19.44
C TYR A 565 -16.44 16.57 19.39
N VAL A 566 -16.56 15.83 18.29
CA VAL A 566 -17.30 14.56 18.30
C VAL A 566 -16.45 13.60 19.12
N ASP A 567 -16.79 13.50 20.40
CA ASP A 567 -16.19 12.59 21.35
C ASP A 567 -16.59 11.16 21.02
N GLY A 568 -15.62 10.34 20.63
CA GLY A 568 -15.75 8.88 20.51
C GLY A 568 -15.89 8.16 21.84
N LYS A 569 -16.13 8.86 22.96
CA LYS A 569 -16.39 8.29 24.29
C LYS A 569 -17.88 8.20 24.66
N SER A 570 -18.80 8.26 23.71
CA SER A 570 -20.15 7.72 23.98
C SER A 570 -20.14 6.21 23.84
N THR A 571 -20.03 5.56 24.99
CA THR A 571 -20.32 4.16 25.29
C THR A 571 -21.37 3.54 24.35
N PHE A 572 -20.96 2.60 23.49
CA PHE A 572 -21.86 1.52 23.10
C PHE A 572 -21.70 0.41 24.13
N ALA A 573 -22.64 0.38 25.08
CA ALA A 573 -22.86 -0.80 25.90
C ALA A 573 -23.26 -1.95 24.98
N PHE A 574 -22.47 -3.02 25.06
CA PHE A 574 -22.70 -4.30 24.43
C PHE A 574 -23.99 -4.91 25.02
N ASP A 575 -25.01 -5.15 24.18
CA ASP A 575 -26.19 -5.92 24.57
C ASP A 575 -26.12 -7.31 23.91
N PRO A 576 -25.68 -8.34 24.66
CA PRO A 576 -25.56 -9.71 24.15
C PRO A 576 -26.92 -10.38 23.90
N THR A 577 -28.05 -9.77 24.27
CA THR A 577 -29.38 -10.38 24.10
C THR A 577 -29.95 -10.28 22.69
N LYS A 578 -29.29 -9.54 21.78
CA LYS A 578 -29.67 -9.45 20.36
C LYS A 578 -29.07 -10.54 19.47
N PHE A 579 -28.33 -11.48 20.03
CA PHE A 579 -27.70 -12.60 19.32
C PHE A 579 -28.07 -13.96 19.96
N SER A 580 -29.36 -14.17 20.24
CA SER A 580 -29.92 -15.51 20.50
C SER A 580 -30.65 -16.04 19.27
#